data_AF-A0A931CXK4-F1
#
_entry.id   AF-A0A931CXK4-F1
#
_cell.length_a   1.000
_cell.length_b   1.000
_cell.length_c   1.000
_cell.angle_alpha   90.00
_cell.angle_beta   90.00
_cell.angle_gamma   90.00
#
_symmetry.space_group_name_H-M   'P 1'
#
loop_
_entity.id
_entity.type
_entity.pdbx_description
1 polymer ?
#
loop_
_entity_poly.entity_id
_entity_poly.type
_entity_poly.pdbx_seq_one_letter_code
_entity_poly.pdbx_strand_id
1 'polypeptide(L)'
;MAKVRKKKSKQKQRLRNETQKRLQSLTPDAIRDQATAFLAASRYRDAILAFREVLKKGGDKDLILPDLFRTYRLRHGQLLAKKMPREAQAVTNLGGQVFETLPRITPELLEQALDFLPVRTVMAALKEKAAFAVLTPETEKRLGLLLVTEDALDLAEDLPEDVRLRTDRPVMAAAAANMMAGDWQAALHAMRPIGRTSPFADFKTFARAMTAWERQDRSTLKKALPRLGENFPFKGLRTLLAEYADGGSFKSVDIYPDTAALLLGPGIHKLSCRDRIQQHMAPLNLNGMAAACRDFARLD
;
A
#
# COMPACT_ATOMS: atom_id res chain seq x y z
N MET A 1 6.11 36.72 -14.93
CA MET A 1 6.67 35.49 -14.32
C MET A 1 6.80 34.25 -15.24
N ALA A 2 6.15 34.20 -16.42
CA ALA A 2 6.20 33.02 -17.32
C ALA A 2 7.56 32.79 -18.04
N LYS A 3 8.31 33.86 -18.38
CA LYS A 3 9.62 33.78 -19.06
C LYS A 3 10.71 33.11 -18.20
N VAL A 4 10.70 33.32 -16.89
CA VAL A 4 11.68 32.73 -15.95
C VAL A 4 11.45 31.23 -15.74
N ARG A 5 10.18 30.80 -15.65
CA ARG A 5 9.82 29.36 -15.61
C ARG A 5 10.23 28.62 -16.89
N LYS A 6 10.05 29.23 -18.07
CA LYS A 6 10.51 28.65 -19.36
C LYS A 6 12.05 28.48 -19.42
N LYS A 7 12.83 29.44 -18.89
CA LYS A 7 14.32 29.37 -18.88
C LYS A 7 14.84 28.24 -17.98
N LYS A 8 14.30 28.09 -16.76
CA LYS A 8 14.64 26.98 -15.84
C LYS A 8 14.28 25.60 -16.40
N SER A 9 13.17 25.50 -17.13
CA SER A 9 12.76 24.25 -17.80
C SER A 9 13.74 23.83 -18.91
N LYS A 10 14.22 24.78 -19.73
CA LYS A 10 15.19 24.50 -20.80
C LYS A 10 16.55 24.06 -20.25
N GLN A 11 17.01 24.67 -19.15
CA GLN A 11 18.29 24.31 -18.51
C GLN A 11 18.26 22.89 -17.92
N LYS A 12 17.17 22.51 -17.24
CA LYS A 12 16.97 21.13 -16.75
C LYS A 12 16.97 20.10 -17.88
N GLN A 13 16.37 20.43 -19.02
CA GLN A 13 16.37 19.55 -20.18
C GLN A 13 17.77 19.40 -20.79
N ARG A 14 18.57 20.48 -20.86
CA ARG A 14 19.95 20.42 -21.34
C ARG A 14 20.84 19.54 -20.46
N LEU A 15 20.81 19.74 -19.14
CA LEU A 15 21.55 18.92 -18.18
C LEU A 15 21.18 17.44 -18.28
N ARG A 16 19.90 17.14 -18.55
CA ARG A 16 19.43 15.77 -18.77
C ARG A 16 20.00 15.16 -20.03
N ASN A 17 19.99 15.91 -21.14
CA ASN A 17 20.57 15.44 -22.40
C ASN A 17 22.09 15.23 -22.28
N GLU A 18 22.79 16.11 -21.54
CA GLU A 18 24.21 15.95 -21.25
C GLU A 18 24.49 14.71 -20.41
N THR A 19 23.68 14.48 -19.37
CA THR A 19 23.78 13.27 -18.55
C THR A 19 23.59 12.02 -19.41
N GLN A 20 22.58 12.01 -20.27
CA GLN A 20 22.34 10.87 -21.16
C GLN A 20 23.48 10.63 -22.16
N LYS A 21 24.03 11.69 -22.77
CA LYS A 21 25.21 11.58 -23.65
C LYS A 21 26.43 11.01 -22.90
N ARG A 22 26.66 11.45 -21.66
CA ARG A 22 27.76 10.92 -20.82
C ARG A 22 27.58 9.44 -20.51
N LEU A 23 26.36 9.01 -20.19
CA LEU A 23 26.10 7.58 -19.92
C LEU A 23 26.35 6.71 -21.17
N GLN A 24 26.06 7.22 -22.37
CA GLN A 24 26.28 6.48 -23.61
C GLN A 24 27.75 6.17 -23.90
N SER A 25 28.70 6.98 -23.42
CA SER A 25 30.14 6.73 -23.61
C SER A 25 30.76 5.80 -22.56
N LEU A 26 30.04 5.46 -21.48
CA LEU A 26 30.56 4.65 -20.37
C LEU A 26 30.31 3.14 -20.57
N THR A 27 31.13 2.31 -19.91
CA THR A 27 30.91 0.86 -19.80
C THR A 27 29.69 0.55 -18.92
N PRO A 28 29.04 -0.62 -19.07
CA PRO A 28 27.89 -1.00 -18.24
C PRO A 28 28.15 -0.89 -16.73
N ASP A 29 29.33 -1.32 -16.27
CA ASP A 29 29.71 -1.25 -14.84
C ASP A 29 29.85 0.19 -14.36
N ALA A 30 30.51 1.06 -15.13
CA ALA A 30 30.64 2.47 -14.78
C ALA A 30 29.28 3.19 -14.76
N ILE A 31 28.35 2.82 -15.66
CA ILE A 31 26.97 3.34 -15.64
C ILE A 31 26.24 2.85 -14.38
N ARG A 32 26.42 1.60 -13.96
CA ARG A 32 25.82 1.05 -12.74
C ARG A 32 26.32 1.77 -11.50
N ASP A 33 27.62 1.99 -11.38
CA ASP A 33 28.19 2.70 -10.23
C ASP A 33 27.66 4.14 -10.16
N GLN A 34 27.56 4.79 -11.33
CA GLN A 34 26.95 6.12 -11.45
C GLN A 34 25.45 6.11 -11.09
N ALA A 35 24.70 5.08 -11.49
CA ALA A 35 23.29 4.90 -11.15
C ALA A 35 23.09 4.77 -9.63
N THR A 36 23.95 3.97 -9.00
CA THR A 36 23.98 3.76 -7.54
C THR A 36 24.32 5.06 -6.81
N ALA A 37 25.27 5.85 -7.32
CA ALA A 37 25.58 7.17 -6.78
C ALA A 37 24.39 8.14 -6.91
N PHE A 38 23.65 8.12 -8.04
CA PHE A 38 22.42 8.90 -8.18
C PHE A 38 21.33 8.46 -7.21
N LEU A 39 21.19 7.15 -6.99
CA LEU A 39 20.24 6.59 -6.03
C LEU A 39 20.55 7.07 -4.61
N ALA A 40 21.81 6.95 -4.18
CA ALA A 40 22.29 7.43 -2.89
C ALA A 40 22.06 8.95 -2.70
N ALA A 41 22.26 9.73 -3.77
CA ALA A 41 22.01 11.17 -3.78
C ALA A 41 20.52 11.56 -3.91
N SER A 42 19.59 10.61 -3.81
CA SER A 42 18.14 10.84 -4.00
C SER A 42 17.75 11.45 -5.35
N ARG A 43 18.62 11.31 -6.37
CA ARG A 43 18.41 11.75 -7.75
C ARG A 43 17.72 10.64 -8.56
N TYR A 44 16.56 10.19 -8.07
CA TYR A 44 15.89 8.98 -8.57
C TYR A 44 15.59 8.98 -10.07
N ARG A 45 15.27 10.15 -10.66
CA ARG A 45 15.03 10.24 -12.11
C ARG A 45 16.29 9.92 -12.93
N ASP A 46 17.44 10.38 -12.46
CA ASP A 46 18.72 10.16 -13.14
C ASP A 46 19.19 8.71 -12.90
N ALA A 47 18.97 8.18 -11.70
CA ALA A 47 19.22 6.77 -11.37
C ALA A 47 18.41 5.82 -12.27
N ILE A 48 17.09 6.05 -12.43
CA ILE A 48 16.23 5.26 -13.34
C ILE A 48 16.78 5.29 -14.78
N LEU A 49 17.22 6.46 -15.26
CA LEU A 49 17.77 6.59 -16.61
C LEU A 49 19.07 5.80 -16.76
N ALA A 50 19.96 5.87 -15.78
CA ALA A 50 21.22 5.14 -15.78
C ALA A 50 21.02 3.63 -15.71
N PHE A 51 20.21 3.12 -14.77
CA PHE A 51 19.91 1.68 -14.69
C PHE A 51 19.27 1.11 -15.97
N ARG A 52 18.34 1.85 -16.60
CA ARG A 52 17.77 1.44 -17.89
C ARG A 52 18.82 1.42 -19.01
N GLU A 53 19.81 2.31 -18.97
CA GLU A 53 20.91 2.31 -19.93
C GLU A 53 21.86 1.12 -19.71
N VAL A 54 22.12 0.72 -18.46
CA VAL A 54 22.87 -0.51 -18.15
C VAL A 54 22.18 -1.72 -18.81
N LEU A 55 20.86 -1.86 -18.61
CA LEU A 55 20.09 -2.97 -19.20
C LEU A 55 20.13 -2.97 -20.73
N LYS A 56 20.08 -1.81 -21.38
CA LYS A 56 20.19 -1.71 -22.85
C LYS A 56 21.55 -2.14 -23.38
N LYS A 57 22.61 -1.95 -22.60
CA LYS A 57 23.98 -2.36 -22.95
C LYS A 57 24.30 -3.80 -22.56
N GLY A 58 23.28 -4.59 -22.19
CA GLY A 58 23.46 -6.00 -21.84
C GLY A 58 24.04 -6.24 -20.46
N GLY A 59 23.94 -5.26 -19.53
CA GLY A 59 24.32 -5.48 -18.15
C GLY A 59 23.45 -6.53 -17.45
N ASP A 60 24.00 -7.14 -16.41
CA ASP A 60 23.37 -8.25 -15.68
C ASP A 60 22.02 -7.85 -15.05
N LYS A 61 20.95 -8.54 -15.47
CA LYS A 61 19.59 -8.27 -15.00
C LYS A 61 19.42 -8.62 -13.52
N ASP A 62 20.11 -9.63 -13.03
CA ASP A 62 20.02 -10.09 -11.64
C ASP A 62 20.50 -9.02 -10.66
N LEU A 63 21.51 -8.25 -11.06
CA LEU A 63 22.06 -7.16 -10.25
C LEU A 63 21.27 -5.86 -10.42
N ILE A 64 20.74 -5.59 -11.62
CA ILE A 64 20.20 -4.27 -11.95
C ILE A 64 18.70 -4.14 -11.68
N LEU A 65 17.91 -5.17 -11.94
CA LEU A 65 16.46 -5.08 -11.78
C LEU A 65 16.00 -4.83 -10.33
N PRO A 66 16.59 -5.46 -9.29
CA PRO A 66 16.26 -5.15 -7.89
C PRO A 66 16.48 -3.66 -7.54
N ASP A 67 17.60 -3.08 -7.95
CA ASP A 67 17.92 -1.67 -7.68
C ASP A 67 17.06 -0.71 -8.51
N LEU A 68 16.74 -1.08 -9.75
CA LEU A 68 15.80 -0.31 -10.57
C LEU A 68 14.40 -0.30 -9.95
N PHE A 69 13.92 -1.46 -9.46
CA PHE A 69 12.66 -1.56 -8.75
C PHE A 69 12.63 -0.69 -7.49
N ARG A 70 13.67 -0.79 -6.65
CA ARG A 70 13.85 0.06 -5.46
C ARG A 70 13.83 1.55 -5.82
N THR A 71 14.47 1.92 -6.92
CA THR A 71 14.51 3.32 -7.39
C THR A 71 13.12 3.83 -7.79
N TYR A 72 12.31 3.00 -8.46
CA TYR A 72 10.92 3.34 -8.77
C TYR A 72 10.09 3.55 -7.50
N ARG A 73 10.20 2.66 -6.52
CA ARG A 73 9.52 2.81 -5.21
C ARG A 73 9.89 4.12 -4.50
N LEU A 74 11.18 4.44 -4.42
CA LEU A 74 11.65 5.68 -3.78
C LEU A 74 11.21 6.93 -4.56
N ARG A 75 11.20 6.86 -5.90
CA ARG A 75 10.68 7.94 -6.73
C ARG A 75 9.19 8.17 -6.52
N HIS A 76 8.42 7.09 -6.39
CA HIS A 76 7.00 7.15 -6.06
C HIS A 76 6.77 7.91 -4.75
N GLY A 77 7.48 7.55 -3.67
CA GLY A 77 7.40 8.26 -2.38
C GLY A 77 7.75 9.75 -2.50
N GLN A 78 8.77 10.09 -3.28
CA GLN A 78 9.16 11.48 -3.55
C GLN A 78 8.06 12.27 -4.30
N LEU A 79 7.31 11.63 -5.19
CA LEU A 79 6.23 12.27 -5.95
C LEU A 79 4.99 12.51 -5.08
N LEU A 80 4.66 11.56 -4.20
CA LEU A 80 3.58 11.76 -3.22
C LEU A 80 3.87 12.90 -2.26
N ALA A 81 5.10 12.98 -1.73
CA ALA A 81 5.53 14.10 -0.89
C ALA A 81 5.42 15.46 -1.62
N LYS A 82 5.47 15.46 -2.96
CA LYS A 82 5.30 16.65 -3.81
C LYS A 82 3.86 16.88 -4.27
N LYS A 83 2.90 16.11 -3.75
CA LYS A 83 1.48 16.16 -4.12
C LYS A 83 1.26 15.91 -5.62
N MET A 84 2.01 14.97 -6.20
CA MET A 84 1.96 14.58 -7.63
C MET A 84 1.45 13.12 -7.78
N PRO A 85 0.17 12.84 -7.49
CA PRO A 85 -0.35 11.47 -7.42
C PRO A 85 -0.43 10.79 -8.80
N ARG A 86 -0.73 11.53 -9.87
CA ARG A 86 -0.81 10.96 -11.23
C ARG A 86 0.55 10.49 -11.72
N GLU A 87 1.59 11.28 -11.47
CA GLU A 87 2.96 10.92 -11.79
C GLU A 87 3.47 9.78 -10.90
N ALA A 88 3.05 9.75 -9.63
CA ALA A 88 3.36 8.64 -8.73
C ALA A 88 2.77 7.34 -9.27
N GLN A 89 1.50 7.34 -9.71
CA GLN A 89 0.87 6.18 -10.33
C GLN A 89 1.59 5.70 -11.59
N ALA A 90 2.01 6.63 -12.46
CA ALA A 90 2.80 6.27 -13.65
C ALA A 90 4.12 5.58 -13.28
N VAL A 91 4.75 6.01 -12.18
CA VAL A 91 5.95 5.37 -11.64
C VAL A 91 5.65 3.99 -11.04
N THR A 92 4.51 3.82 -10.37
CA THR A 92 4.04 2.52 -9.86
C THR A 92 3.87 1.52 -10.98
N ASN A 93 3.21 1.90 -12.08
CA ASN A 93 3.01 1.00 -13.23
C ASN A 93 4.34 0.55 -13.84
N LEU A 94 5.31 1.46 -13.98
CA LEU A 94 6.65 1.12 -14.47
C LEU A 94 7.42 0.23 -13.48
N GLY A 95 7.26 0.46 -12.18
CA GLY A 95 7.81 -0.39 -11.14
C GLY A 95 7.24 -1.80 -11.16
N GLY A 96 5.93 -1.94 -11.40
CA GLY A 96 5.26 -3.23 -11.56
C GLY A 96 5.83 -4.04 -12.72
N GLN A 97 6.03 -3.41 -13.89
CA GLN A 97 6.68 -4.05 -15.03
C GLN A 97 8.09 -4.55 -14.70
N VAL A 98 8.88 -3.78 -13.94
CA VAL A 98 10.21 -4.23 -13.51
C VAL A 98 10.09 -5.41 -12.54
N PHE A 99 9.16 -5.36 -11.59
CA PHE A 99 8.94 -6.43 -10.62
C PHE A 99 8.55 -7.75 -11.29
N GLU A 100 7.64 -7.72 -12.27
CA GLU A 100 7.25 -8.88 -13.08
C GLU A 100 8.46 -9.48 -13.81
N THR A 101 9.39 -8.65 -14.29
CA THR A 101 10.60 -9.12 -14.97
C THR A 101 11.72 -9.59 -14.05
N LEU A 102 11.57 -9.50 -12.72
CA LEU A 102 12.61 -9.94 -11.80
C LEU A 102 12.88 -11.44 -11.99
N PRO A 103 14.16 -11.86 -11.99
CA PRO A 103 14.54 -13.26 -12.13
C PRO A 103 14.11 -14.08 -10.91
N ARG A 104 14.10 -13.43 -9.73
CA ARG A 104 13.77 -14.02 -8.44
C ARG A 104 13.19 -12.95 -7.53
N ILE A 105 12.18 -13.34 -6.75
CA ILE A 105 11.61 -12.53 -5.69
C ILE A 105 12.26 -12.98 -4.39
N THR A 106 12.89 -12.07 -3.66
CA THR A 106 13.38 -12.34 -2.29
C THR A 106 12.36 -11.83 -1.27
N PRO A 107 12.42 -12.26 0.00
CA PRO A 107 11.55 -11.72 1.05
C PRO A 107 11.59 -10.19 1.14
N GLU A 108 12.77 -9.58 1.03
CA GLU A 108 12.96 -8.12 1.10
C GLU A 108 12.35 -7.41 -0.11
N LEU A 109 12.38 -8.04 -1.29
CA LEU A 109 11.72 -7.52 -2.49
C LEU A 109 10.20 -7.64 -2.38
N LEU A 110 9.70 -8.74 -1.80
CA LEU A 110 8.27 -8.93 -1.56
C LEU A 110 7.75 -7.87 -0.59
N GLU A 111 8.43 -7.63 0.53
CA GLU A 111 8.04 -6.56 1.47
C GLU A 111 7.96 -5.20 0.80
N GLN A 112 8.95 -4.86 -0.03
CA GLN A 112 8.95 -3.62 -0.79
C GLN A 112 7.83 -3.56 -1.83
N ALA A 113 7.45 -4.69 -2.42
CA ALA A 113 6.37 -4.78 -3.38
C ALA A 113 5.01 -4.60 -2.72
N LEU A 114 4.77 -5.19 -1.55
CA LEU A 114 3.53 -5.02 -0.78
C LEU A 114 3.29 -3.55 -0.37
N ASP A 115 4.34 -2.74 -0.21
CA ASP A 115 4.24 -1.31 0.10
C ASP A 115 4.01 -0.39 -1.10
N PHE A 116 4.15 -0.92 -2.31
CA PHE A 116 4.35 -0.10 -3.50
C PHE A 116 3.43 -0.48 -4.67
N LEU A 117 3.20 -1.77 -4.86
CA LEU A 117 2.45 -2.32 -5.97
C LEU A 117 1.04 -2.74 -5.53
N PRO A 118 0.06 -2.71 -6.44
CA PRO A 118 -1.25 -3.32 -6.19
C PRO A 118 -1.10 -4.81 -5.86
N VAL A 119 -1.93 -5.32 -4.94
CA VAL A 119 -1.87 -6.72 -4.52
C VAL A 119 -2.02 -7.70 -5.69
N ARG A 120 -2.83 -7.36 -6.70
CA ARG A 120 -3.03 -8.18 -7.90
C ARG A 120 -1.74 -8.36 -8.70
N THR A 121 -0.92 -7.30 -8.81
CA THR A 121 0.40 -7.37 -9.46
C THR A 121 1.36 -8.25 -8.67
N VAL A 122 1.35 -8.14 -7.33
CA VAL A 122 2.20 -8.98 -6.47
C VAL A 122 1.81 -10.44 -6.58
N MET A 123 0.51 -10.76 -6.51
CA MET A 123 -0.01 -12.12 -6.62
C MET A 123 0.29 -12.75 -7.99
N ALA A 124 0.10 -12.00 -9.07
CA ALA A 124 0.45 -12.46 -10.41
C ALA A 124 1.93 -12.85 -10.52
N ALA A 125 2.83 -12.00 -10.02
CA ALA A 125 4.26 -12.26 -10.05
C ALA A 125 4.69 -13.43 -9.14
N LEU A 126 4.08 -13.58 -7.96
CA LEU A 126 4.33 -14.73 -7.07
C LEU A 126 3.89 -16.05 -7.74
N LYS A 127 2.72 -16.06 -8.39
CA LYS A 127 2.18 -17.21 -9.10
C LYS A 127 3.04 -17.59 -10.30
N GLU A 128 3.35 -16.63 -11.18
CA GLU A 128 4.15 -16.86 -12.39
C GLU A 128 5.53 -17.45 -12.06
N LYS A 129 6.13 -17.02 -10.94
CA LYS A 129 7.48 -17.45 -10.53
C LYS A 129 7.47 -18.62 -9.54
N ALA A 130 6.30 -19.18 -9.22
CA ALA A 130 6.12 -20.17 -8.15
C ALA A 130 6.84 -19.79 -6.84
N ALA A 131 6.88 -18.49 -6.52
CA ALA A 131 7.73 -17.91 -5.48
C ALA A 131 7.05 -17.87 -4.11
N PHE A 132 6.06 -18.73 -3.85
CA PHE A 132 5.28 -18.69 -2.60
C PHE A 132 6.11 -19.06 -1.36
N ALA A 133 7.22 -19.78 -1.53
CA ALA A 133 8.14 -20.12 -0.44
C ALA A 133 8.80 -18.91 0.23
N VAL A 134 8.72 -17.72 -0.38
CA VAL A 134 9.25 -16.47 0.19
C VAL A 134 8.30 -15.80 1.17
N LEU A 135 7.07 -16.32 1.31
CA LEU A 135 6.09 -15.84 2.27
C LEU A 135 6.53 -16.19 3.69
N THR A 136 6.84 -15.16 4.46
CA THR A 136 7.01 -15.20 5.91
C THR A 136 5.67 -14.93 6.59
N PRO A 137 5.47 -15.30 7.87
CA PRO A 137 4.23 -14.97 8.59
C PRO A 137 3.87 -13.47 8.58
N GLU A 138 4.87 -12.59 8.60
CA GLU A 138 4.65 -11.14 8.54
C GLU A 138 4.23 -10.67 7.15
N THR A 139 4.89 -11.16 6.09
CA THR A 139 4.50 -10.82 4.70
C THR A 139 3.14 -11.44 4.34
N GLU A 140 2.83 -12.63 4.84
CA GLU A 140 1.53 -13.26 4.72
C GLU A 140 0.43 -12.42 5.41
N LYS A 141 0.68 -11.91 6.61
CA LYS A 141 -0.25 -11.00 7.30
C LYS A 141 -0.49 -9.72 6.50
N ARG A 142 0.57 -9.11 5.97
CA ARG A 142 0.47 -7.90 5.14
C ARG A 142 -0.25 -8.19 3.82
N LEU A 143 0.01 -9.33 3.20
CA LEU A 143 -0.70 -9.78 2.00
C LEU A 143 -2.18 -10.00 2.28
N GLY A 144 -2.53 -10.68 3.38
CA GLY A 144 -3.93 -10.92 3.78
C GLY A 144 -4.70 -9.62 4.03
N LEU A 145 -4.04 -8.64 4.65
CA LEU A 145 -4.57 -7.29 4.78
C LEU A 145 -4.90 -6.69 3.40
N LEU A 146 -3.91 -6.67 2.50
CA LEU A 146 -4.07 -6.10 1.16
C LEU A 146 -5.17 -6.79 0.35
N LEU A 147 -5.21 -8.13 0.37
CA LEU A 147 -6.23 -8.91 -0.35
C LEU A 147 -7.66 -8.57 0.07
N VAL A 148 -7.90 -8.34 1.37
CA VAL A 148 -9.21 -7.89 1.85
C VAL A 148 -9.46 -6.43 1.47
N THR A 149 -8.47 -5.55 1.66
CA THR A 149 -8.65 -4.11 1.43
C THR A 149 -8.68 -3.68 -0.03
N GLU A 150 -8.25 -4.56 -0.94
CA GLU A 150 -8.27 -4.33 -2.38
C GLU A 150 -9.33 -5.18 -3.11
N ASP A 151 -10.21 -5.85 -2.35
CA ASP A 151 -11.20 -6.81 -2.84
C ASP A 151 -10.61 -7.79 -3.85
N ALA A 152 -9.60 -8.51 -3.38
CA ALA A 152 -8.85 -9.50 -4.14
C ALA A 152 -8.68 -10.81 -3.35
N LEU A 153 -9.58 -11.06 -2.39
CA LEU A 153 -9.52 -12.24 -1.51
C LEU A 153 -9.65 -13.56 -2.29
N ASP A 154 -10.26 -13.52 -3.47
CA ASP A 154 -10.30 -14.61 -4.45
C ASP A 154 -8.90 -15.10 -4.83
N LEU A 155 -7.92 -14.20 -4.95
CA LEU A 155 -6.55 -14.56 -5.33
C LEU A 155 -5.84 -15.45 -4.31
N ALA A 156 -6.32 -15.50 -3.07
CA ALA A 156 -5.78 -16.41 -2.06
C ALA A 156 -5.96 -17.89 -2.43
N GLU A 157 -6.88 -18.23 -3.34
CA GLU A 157 -7.05 -19.60 -3.84
C GLU A 157 -5.84 -20.12 -4.62
N ASP A 158 -5.04 -19.21 -5.21
CA ASP A 158 -3.83 -19.54 -5.95
C ASP A 158 -2.63 -19.91 -5.06
N LEU A 159 -2.71 -19.67 -3.75
CA LEU A 159 -1.65 -19.99 -2.81
C LEU A 159 -1.57 -21.50 -2.55
N PRO A 160 -0.40 -22.04 -2.14
CA PRO A 160 -0.29 -23.42 -1.68
C PRO A 160 -1.26 -23.75 -0.52
N GLU A 161 -1.68 -25.02 -0.42
CA GLU A 161 -2.70 -25.45 0.56
C GLU A 161 -2.27 -25.32 2.02
N ASP A 162 -0.97 -25.36 2.28
CA ASP A 162 -0.36 -25.20 3.59
C ASP A 162 -0.24 -23.74 4.05
N VAL A 163 -0.49 -22.78 3.15
CA VAL A 163 -0.48 -21.35 3.48
C VAL A 163 -1.76 -20.97 4.22
N ARG A 164 -1.62 -20.40 5.43
CA ARG A 164 -2.74 -20.07 6.32
C ARG A 164 -3.72 -19.08 5.70
N LEU A 165 -3.22 -18.18 4.86
CA LEU A 165 -4.02 -17.22 4.12
C LEU A 165 -5.07 -17.94 3.27
N ARG A 166 -4.70 -19.03 2.59
CA ARG A 166 -5.64 -19.86 1.82
C ARG A 166 -6.59 -20.62 2.73
N THR A 167 -6.09 -21.23 3.81
CA THR A 167 -6.95 -22.03 4.71
C THR A 167 -8.01 -21.18 5.42
N ASP A 168 -7.65 -19.97 5.85
CA ASP A 168 -8.54 -19.07 6.59
C ASP A 168 -9.42 -18.21 5.66
N ARG A 169 -9.12 -18.18 4.35
CA ARG A 169 -9.84 -17.38 3.35
C ARG A 169 -11.36 -17.55 3.39
N PRO A 170 -11.94 -18.78 3.44
CA PRO A 170 -13.39 -18.93 3.45
C PRO A 170 -14.06 -18.25 4.66
N VAL A 171 -13.40 -18.31 5.83
CA VAL A 171 -13.86 -17.65 7.05
C VAL A 171 -13.82 -16.13 6.89
N MET A 172 -12.73 -15.61 6.31
CA MET A 172 -12.59 -14.18 6.04
C MET A 172 -13.60 -13.69 4.99
N ALA A 173 -13.89 -14.47 3.95
CA ALA A 173 -14.87 -14.12 2.91
C ALA A 173 -16.27 -13.98 3.49
N ALA A 174 -16.70 -14.93 4.34
CA ALA A 174 -17.98 -14.85 5.05
C ALA A 174 -18.05 -13.63 5.99
N ALA A 175 -16.94 -13.29 6.64
CA ALA A 175 -16.87 -12.11 7.50
C ALA A 175 -16.89 -10.80 6.70
N ALA A 176 -16.20 -10.75 5.56
CA ALA A 176 -16.12 -9.57 4.70
C ALA A 176 -17.50 -9.14 4.21
N ALA A 177 -18.37 -10.07 3.85
CA ALA A 177 -19.77 -9.78 3.49
C ALA A 177 -20.55 -9.07 4.60
N ASN A 178 -20.37 -9.51 5.85
CA ASN A 178 -21.00 -8.86 7.00
C ASN A 178 -20.38 -7.49 7.29
N MET A 179 -19.06 -7.34 7.15
CA MET A 179 -18.38 -6.05 7.26
C MET A 179 -18.86 -5.05 6.19
N MET A 180 -19.11 -5.51 4.96
CA MET A 180 -19.75 -4.73 3.88
C MET A 180 -21.14 -4.24 4.22
N ALA A 181 -21.93 -5.09 4.88
CA ALA A 181 -23.26 -4.72 5.35
C ALA A 181 -23.22 -3.77 6.57
N GLY A 182 -22.06 -3.64 7.22
CA GLY A 182 -21.92 -2.95 8.50
C GLY A 182 -22.42 -3.77 9.70
N ASP A 183 -22.67 -5.07 9.52
CA ASP A 183 -23.04 -5.98 10.61
C ASP A 183 -21.77 -6.50 11.29
N TRP A 184 -21.17 -5.64 12.14
CA TRP A 184 -19.91 -5.95 12.80
C TRP A 184 -20.02 -7.11 13.79
N GLN A 185 -21.22 -7.32 14.37
CA GLN A 185 -21.47 -8.43 15.28
C GLN A 185 -21.50 -9.76 14.52
N ALA A 186 -22.21 -9.84 13.39
CA ALA A 186 -22.20 -11.02 12.54
C ALA A 186 -20.81 -11.27 11.95
N ALA A 187 -20.10 -10.22 11.52
CA ALA A 187 -18.71 -10.33 11.05
C ALA A 187 -17.79 -10.90 12.14
N LEU A 188 -17.87 -10.39 13.36
CA LEU A 188 -17.09 -10.88 14.50
C LEU A 188 -17.43 -12.34 14.85
N HIS A 189 -18.71 -12.71 14.76
CA HIS A 189 -19.17 -14.07 14.97
C HIS A 189 -18.61 -15.03 13.90
N ALA A 190 -18.68 -14.64 12.62
CA ALA A 190 -18.12 -15.41 11.51
C ALA A 190 -16.60 -15.63 11.68
N MET A 191 -15.88 -14.63 12.19
CA MET A 191 -14.43 -14.72 12.47
C MET A 191 -14.08 -15.48 13.76
N ARG A 192 -15.02 -16.15 14.43
CA ARG A 192 -14.73 -16.95 15.64
C ARG A 192 -13.59 -17.97 15.43
N PRO A 193 -13.50 -18.70 14.29
CA PRO A 193 -12.42 -19.66 14.03
C PRO A 193 -11.03 -19.02 13.85
N ILE A 194 -10.94 -17.74 13.47
CA ILE A 194 -9.67 -17.04 13.20
C ILE A 194 -8.84 -16.96 14.49
N GLY A 195 -7.67 -17.61 14.47
CA GLY A 195 -6.71 -17.63 15.56
C GLY A 195 -5.86 -16.35 15.66
N ARG A 196 -5.02 -16.26 16.69
CA ARG A 196 -4.09 -15.11 16.88
C ARG A 196 -2.97 -15.05 15.86
N THR A 197 -2.57 -16.20 15.33
CA THR A 197 -1.51 -16.33 14.31
C THR A 197 -2.06 -16.31 12.89
N SER A 198 -3.35 -16.07 12.72
CA SER A 198 -3.96 -15.95 11.40
C SER A 198 -3.50 -14.65 10.73
N PRO A 199 -3.27 -14.66 9.40
CA PRO A 199 -3.09 -13.44 8.61
C PRO A 199 -4.24 -12.43 8.77
N PHE A 200 -5.43 -12.88 9.16
CA PHE A 200 -6.64 -12.06 9.32
C PHE A 200 -6.92 -11.65 10.79
N ALA A 201 -6.01 -11.92 11.74
CA ALA A 201 -6.23 -11.63 13.16
C ALA A 201 -6.52 -10.15 13.46
N ASP A 202 -5.97 -9.23 12.66
CA ASP A 202 -6.20 -7.79 12.80
C ASP A 202 -7.64 -7.43 12.40
N PHE A 203 -8.23 -8.08 11.38
CA PHE A 203 -9.64 -7.87 11.01
C PHE A 203 -10.60 -8.32 12.10
N LYS A 204 -10.32 -9.46 12.76
CA LYS A 204 -11.10 -9.90 13.93
C LYS A 204 -11.02 -8.89 15.07
N THR A 205 -9.83 -8.33 15.30
CA THR A 205 -9.62 -7.29 16.31
C THR A 205 -10.36 -6.01 15.94
N PHE A 206 -10.36 -5.65 14.66
CA PHE A 206 -11.08 -4.50 14.14
C PHE A 206 -12.59 -4.66 14.27
N ALA A 207 -13.18 -5.79 13.86
CA ALA A 207 -14.61 -6.04 14.05
C ALA A 207 -15.02 -6.03 15.53
N ARG A 208 -14.15 -6.50 16.43
CA ARG A 208 -14.37 -6.35 17.88
C ARG A 208 -14.42 -4.88 18.30
N ALA A 209 -13.50 -4.06 17.80
CA ALA A 209 -13.51 -2.62 18.08
C ALA A 209 -14.79 -1.97 17.54
N MET A 210 -15.19 -2.27 16.31
CA MET A 210 -16.41 -1.73 15.71
C MET A 210 -17.68 -2.16 16.47
N THR A 211 -17.79 -3.45 16.85
CA THR A 211 -18.91 -3.94 17.69
C THR A 211 -18.95 -3.23 19.04
N ALA A 212 -17.80 -2.99 19.67
CA ALA A 212 -17.73 -2.27 20.94
C ALA A 212 -18.13 -0.80 20.78
N TRP A 213 -17.75 -0.17 19.67
CA TRP A 213 -18.17 1.19 19.34
C TRP A 213 -19.67 1.33 19.16
N GLU A 214 -20.32 0.43 18.40
CA GLU A 214 -21.78 0.43 18.23
C GLU A 214 -22.55 0.29 19.54
N ARG A 215 -21.99 -0.48 20.47
CA ARG A 215 -22.54 -0.68 21.82
C ARG A 215 -22.13 0.39 22.82
N GLN A 216 -21.34 1.38 22.39
CA GLN A 216 -20.75 2.42 23.24
C GLN A 216 -19.92 1.84 24.41
N ASP A 217 -19.38 0.62 24.24
CA ASP A 217 -18.50 -0.04 25.20
C ASP A 217 -17.07 0.48 25.06
N ARG A 218 -16.83 1.61 25.74
CA ARG A 218 -15.53 2.28 25.77
C ARG A 218 -14.43 1.41 26.39
N SER A 219 -14.74 0.56 27.36
CA SER A 219 -13.75 -0.30 28.03
C SER A 219 -13.18 -1.33 27.05
N THR A 220 -14.05 -1.98 26.28
CA THR A 220 -13.61 -2.92 25.25
C THR A 220 -12.86 -2.22 24.12
N LEU A 221 -13.30 -1.03 23.70
CA LEU A 221 -12.58 -0.20 22.72
C LEU A 221 -11.14 0.10 23.16
N LYS A 222 -10.93 0.60 24.38
CA LYS A 222 -9.58 0.90 24.92
C LYS A 222 -8.65 -0.32 24.91
N LYS A 223 -9.20 -1.53 25.11
CA LYS A 223 -8.42 -2.77 25.11
C LYS A 223 -8.17 -3.32 23.70
N ALA A 224 -9.09 -3.10 22.76
CA ALA A 224 -9.01 -3.66 21.41
C ALA A 224 -8.12 -2.84 20.48
N LEU A 225 -8.24 -1.51 20.49
CA LEU A 225 -7.54 -0.63 19.55
C LEU A 225 -6.01 -0.74 19.59
N PRO A 226 -5.34 -0.84 20.76
CA PRO A 226 -3.88 -0.98 20.83
C PRO A 226 -3.36 -2.28 20.18
N ARG A 227 -4.22 -3.30 20.02
CA ARG A 227 -3.86 -4.61 19.49
C ARG A 227 -3.91 -4.69 17.97
N LEU A 228 -4.42 -3.66 17.29
CA LEU A 228 -4.32 -3.56 15.83
C LEU A 228 -2.84 -3.37 15.45
N GLY A 229 -2.37 -4.14 14.47
CA GLY A 229 -1.01 -4.03 13.97
C GLY A 229 -0.68 -2.63 13.43
N GLU A 230 0.59 -2.28 13.42
CA GLU A 230 1.07 -0.98 12.93
C GLU A 230 0.80 -0.75 11.44
N ASN A 231 0.69 -1.84 10.67
CA ASN A 231 0.43 -1.82 9.24
C ASN A 231 -1.06 -1.77 8.88
N PHE A 232 -1.96 -1.79 9.88
CA PHE A 232 -3.40 -1.76 9.63
C PHE A 232 -3.81 -0.40 8.98
N PRO A 233 -4.64 -0.39 7.93
CA PRO A 233 -4.79 0.75 7.02
C PRO A 233 -5.66 1.87 7.59
N PHE A 234 -6.27 1.65 8.75
CA PHE A 234 -7.20 2.56 9.40
C PHE A 234 -6.57 3.34 10.56
N LYS A 235 -5.37 3.88 10.35
CA LYS A 235 -4.63 4.59 11.41
C LYS A 235 -5.40 5.78 11.97
N GLY A 236 -6.01 6.56 11.09
CA GLY A 236 -6.75 7.74 11.53
C GLY A 236 -8.09 7.40 12.20
N LEU A 237 -8.83 6.40 11.69
CA LEU A 237 -10.01 5.86 12.38
C LEU A 237 -9.64 5.29 13.77
N ARG A 238 -8.51 4.58 13.88
CA ARG A 238 -7.99 4.10 15.16
C ARG A 238 -7.75 5.25 16.14
N THR A 239 -7.18 6.37 15.68
CA THR A 239 -7.00 7.57 16.51
C THR A 239 -8.35 8.14 16.97
N LEU A 240 -9.32 8.30 16.07
CA LEU A 240 -10.65 8.81 16.43
C LEU A 240 -11.38 7.91 17.42
N LEU A 241 -11.34 6.59 17.21
CA LEU A 241 -11.96 5.63 18.13
C LEU A 241 -11.25 5.64 19.49
N ALA A 242 -9.95 5.90 19.54
CA ALA A 242 -9.21 6.05 20.79
C ALA A 242 -9.63 7.32 21.54
N GLU A 243 -9.76 8.45 20.84
CA GLU A 243 -10.27 9.70 21.42
C GLU A 243 -11.68 9.52 21.99
N TYR A 244 -12.58 8.86 21.23
CA TYR A 244 -13.92 8.54 21.72
C TYR A 244 -13.90 7.62 22.94
N ALA A 245 -13.03 6.61 22.95
CA ALA A 245 -12.91 5.70 24.08
C ALA A 245 -12.47 6.45 25.36
N ASP A 246 -11.62 7.48 25.23
CA ASP A 246 -11.14 8.29 26.34
C ASP A 246 -12.12 9.38 26.79
N GLY A 247 -12.63 10.19 25.86
CA GLY A 247 -13.45 11.37 26.15
C GLY A 247 -14.96 11.14 26.11
N GLY A 248 -15.43 10.04 25.50
CA GLY A 248 -16.86 9.81 25.22
C GLY A 248 -17.44 10.69 24.10
N SER A 249 -16.61 11.54 23.49
CA SER A 249 -16.94 12.39 22.36
C SER A 249 -15.71 12.58 21.47
N PHE A 250 -15.95 13.01 20.22
CA PHE A 250 -14.88 13.41 19.32
C PHE A 250 -14.55 14.89 19.58
N LYS A 251 -13.26 15.26 19.55
CA LYS A 251 -12.87 16.67 19.42
C LYS A 251 -13.34 17.15 18.04
N SER A 252 -13.78 18.41 17.92
CA SER A 252 -14.49 18.88 16.71
C SER A 252 -13.74 18.52 15.42
N VAL A 253 -14.51 18.04 14.45
CA VAL A 253 -14.04 17.52 13.16
C VAL A 253 -13.41 18.62 12.29
N ASP A 254 -13.69 19.89 12.58
CA ASP A 254 -13.22 21.07 11.85
C ASP A 254 -11.69 21.25 11.83
N ILE A 255 -10.95 20.43 12.58
CA ILE A 255 -9.48 20.46 12.65
C ILE A 255 -8.83 19.49 11.62
N TYR A 256 -9.62 18.67 10.92
CA TYR A 256 -9.10 17.62 10.03
C TYR A 256 -9.41 17.92 8.55
N PRO A 257 -8.48 18.54 7.79
CA PRO A 257 -8.75 19.08 6.46
C PRO A 257 -8.85 18.04 5.31
N ASP A 258 -8.82 16.74 5.59
CA ASP A 258 -9.02 15.69 4.58
C ASP A 258 -9.57 14.42 5.22
N THR A 259 -10.85 14.10 4.94
CA THR A 259 -11.56 12.96 5.52
C THR A 259 -10.95 11.60 5.16
N ALA A 260 -10.26 11.49 4.03
CA ALA A 260 -9.55 10.28 3.65
C ALA A 260 -8.23 10.14 4.41
N ALA A 261 -7.51 11.24 4.63
CA ALA A 261 -6.33 11.25 5.52
C ALA A 261 -6.73 10.97 6.98
N LEU A 262 -7.94 11.40 7.37
CA LEU A 262 -8.53 11.17 8.67
C LEU A 262 -8.91 9.71 8.92
N LEU A 263 -9.33 8.95 7.91
CA LEU A 263 -9.71 7.55 8.08
C LEU A 263 -8.53 6.61 7.83
N LEU A 264 -7.76 6.88 6.80
CA LEU A 264 -6.75 5.96 6.28
C LEU A 264 -5.30 6.35 6.66
N GLY A 265 -5.11 7.49 7.33
CA GLY A 265 -3.78 8.04 7.62
C GLY A 265 -3.05 8.55 6.37
N PRO A 266 -1.83 9.11 6.52
CA PRO A 266 -0.98 9.47 5.38
C PRO A 266 -0.49 8.19 4.67
N GLY A 267 -0.93 7.94 3.43
CA GLY A 267 -0.59 6.71 2.69
C GLY A 267 -1.10 6.67 1.24
N ILE A 268 -0.73 5.60 0.51
CA ILE A 268 -1.20 5.30 -0.85
C ILE A 268 -2.58 4.66 -0.72
N HIS A 269 -3.62 5.48 -0.83
CA HIS A 269 -4.99 4.99 -0.94
C HIS A 269 -5.35 5.00 -2.41
N LYS A 270 -5.92 3.91 -2.95
CA LYS A 270 -6.43 3.91 -4.33
C LYS A 270 -7.33 5.13 -4.51
N LEU A 271 -7.18 5.83 -5.63
CA LEU A 271 -7.99 7.02 -5.95
C LEU A 271 -9.49 6.70 -5.82
N SER A 272 -9.93 5.50 -6.18
CA SER A 272 -11.31 5.03 -5.98
C SER A 272 -11.74 4.98 -4.51
N CYS A 273 -10.93 4.43 -3.60
CA CYS A 273 -11.23 4.39 -2.17
C CYS A 273 -11.27 5.81 -1.57
N ARG A 274 -10.31 6.66 -1.97
CA ARG A 274 -10.22 8.04 -1.50
C ARG A 274 -11.43 8.87 -1.93
N ASP A 275 -11.77 8.81 -3.22
CA ASP A 275 -12.85 9.62 -3.80
C ASP A 275 -14.21 9.18 -3.25
N ARG A 276 -14.45 7.87 -3.05
CA ARG A 276 -15.67 7.34 -2.41
C ARG A 276 -15.79 7.76 -0.94
N ILE A 277 -14.71 7.64 -0.16
CA ILE A 277 -14.69 8.09 1.25
C ILE A 277 -14.97 9.59 1.36
N GLN A 278 -14.41 10.41 0.46
CA GLN A 278 -14.64 11.85 0.44
C GLN A 278 -16.08 12.21 0.07
N GLN A 279 -16.72 11.45 -0.84
CA GLN A 279 -18.12 11.67 -1.25
C GLN A 279 -19.13 11.42 -0.13
N HIS A 280 -18.90 10.43 0.73
CA HIS A 280 -19.88 10.01 1.75
C HIS A 280 -19.67 10.63 3.14
N MET A 281 -18.56 11.34 3.38
CA MET A 281 -18.21 11.90 4.70
C MET A 281 -18.22 13.43 4.77
N ALA A 282 -18.74 14.12 3.75
CA ALA A 282 -18.73 15.59 3.69
C ALA A 282 -19.57 16.29 4.79
N PRO A 283 -20.54 15.62 5.44
CA PRO A 283 -21.01 16.04 6.77
C PRO A 283 -20.88 14.89 7.78
N LEU A 284 -19.95 15.01 8.71
CA LEU A 284 -19.68 13.99 9.72
C LEU A 284 -20.78 13.94 10.79
N ASN A 285 -21.78 13.08 10.58
CA ASN A 285 -22.59 12.48 11.64
C ASN A 285 -22.11 11.03 11.91
N LEU A 286 -22.52 10.44 13.05
CA LEU A 286 -22.16 9.06 13.43
C LEU A 286 -22.54 8.01 12.37
N ASN A 287 -23.58 8.28 11.57
CA ASN A 287 -24.02 7.43 10.47
C ASN A 287 -23.09 7.51 9.24
N GLY A 288 -22.41 8.64 9.03
CA GLY A 288 -21.43 8.88 7.96
C GLY A 288 -20.13 8.10 8.17
N MET A 289 -19.65 7.97 9.41
CA MET A 289 -18.47 7.12 9.72
C MET A 289 -18.76 5.64 9.50
N ALA A 290 -19.93 5.17 9.93
CA ALA A 290 -20.38 3.81 9.65
C ALA A 290 -20.60 3.58 8.14
N ALA A 291 -21.15 4.57 7.41
CA ALA A 291 -21.26 4.55 5.95
C ALA A 291 -19.89 4.46 5.26
N ALA A 292 -18.90 5.26 5.66
CA ALA A 292 -17.57 5.21 5.06
C ALA A 292 -16.83 3.90 5.37
N CYS A 293 -17.04 3.31 6.55
CA CYS A 293 -16.54 1.96 6.85
C CYS A 293 -17.28 0.87 6.05
N ARG A 294 -18.58 1.05 5.75
CA ARG A 294 -19.37 0.17 4.87
C ARG A 294 -18.93 0.26 3.41
N ASP A 295 -18.72 1.47 2.90
CA ASP A 295 -18.30 1.71 1.51
C ASP A 295 -16.83 1.34 1.28
N PHE A 296 -16.00 1.36 2.32
CA PHE A 296 -14.67 0.76 2.27
C PHE A 296 -14.72 -0.73 1.93
N ALA A 297 -15.70 -1.45 2.50
CA ALA A 297 -15.81 -2.88 2.30
C ALA A 297 -16.45 -3.21 0.95
N ARG A 298 -17.18 -2.29 0.30
CA ARG A 298 -17.76 -2.43 -1.04
C ARG A 298 -16.79 -1.95 -2.12
N LEU A 299 -15.91 -2.82 -2.59
CA LEU A 299 -14.95 -2.53 -3.65
C LEU A 299 -15.23 -3.35 -4.92
N ASP A 300 -16.32 -3.05 -5.62
CA ASP A 300 -16.39 -3.24 -7.08
C ASP A 300 -15.51 -2.19 -7.80
#